data_AF-A0A4Q5V247-F1
#
_entry.id   AF-A0A4Q5V247-F1
#
_cell.length_a   1.000
_cell.length_b   1.000
_cell.length_c   1.000
_cell.angle_alpha   90.00
_cell.angle_beta   90.00
_cell.angle_gamma   90.00
#
_symmetry.space_group_name_H-M   'P 1'
#
loop_
_entity.id
_entity.type
_entity.pdbx_description
1 polymer ?
#
loop_
_entity_poly.entity_id
_entity_poly.type
_entity_poly.pdbx_seq_one_letter_code
_entity_poly.pdbx_strand_id
1 'polypeptide(L)' 'GSSRLWKNGKHYEHWAGQDLTDEMPDAPHTETVFEKFEKVGVLKV' A
#
# COMPACT_ATOMS: atom_id res chain seq x y z
N GLY A 1 -0.05 14.48 3.13
CA GLY A 1 0.70 14.08 1.93
C GLY A 1 -0.17 13.16 1.12
N SER A 2 -0.50 13.54 -0.11
CA SER A 2 -1.13 12.63 -1.07
C SER A 2 -0.04 11.90 -1.84
N SER A 3 -0.12 10.57 -1.94
CA SER A 3 0.72 9.84 -2.88
C SER A 3 0.34 10.31 -4.29
N ARG A 4 1.24 11.02 -4.97
CA ARG A 4 0.97 11.63 -6.28
C ARG A 4 0.58 10.60 -7.35
N LEU A 5 1.03 9.37 -7.18
CA LEU A 5 0.80 8.26 -8.11
C LEU A 5 -0.48 7.48 -7.77
N TRP A 6 -1.05 7.69 -6.58
CA TRP A 6 -2.31 7.09 -6.16
C TRP A 6 -3.48 8.01 -6.54
N LYS A 7 -4.34 7.56 -7.46
CA LYS A 7 -5.49 8.33 -7.95
C LYS A 7 -6.75 7.49 -7.92
N ASN A 8 -7.81 8.00 -7.28
CA ASN A 8 -9.12 7.35 -7.19
C ASN A 8 -9.07 5.88 -6.74
N GLY A 9 -8.19 5.55 -5.79
CA GLY A 9 -8.07 4.17 -5.30
C GLY A 9 -7.17 3.26 -6.15
N LYS A 10 -6.42 3.79 -7.11
CA LYS A 10 -5.55 3.02 -8.02
C LYS A 10 -4.14 3.58 -8.11
N HIS A 11 -3.15 2.69 -8.21
CA HIS A 11 -1.75 3.00 -8.51
C HIS A 11 -1.17 1.92 -9.43
N TYR A 12 -0.94 2.29 -10.70
CA TYR A 12 -0.59 1.34 -11.75
C TYR A 12 -1.55 0.15 -11.78
N GLU A 13 -1.09 -1.06 -11.49
CA GLU A 13 -1.89 -2.30 -11.51
C GLU A 13 -2.51 -2.62 -10.13
N HIS A 14 -2.18 -1.85 -9.09
CA HIS A 14 -2.64 -2.08 -7.72
C HIS A 14 -3.86 -1.23 -7.37
N TRP A 15 -4.76 -1.79 -6.56
CA TRP A 15 -5.96 -1.12 -6.06
C TRP A 15 -6.00 -1.04 -4.54
N ALA A 16 -6.71 -0.04 -4.02
CA ALA A 16 -6.85 0.18 -2.58
C ALA A 16 -7.82 -0.86 -2.00
N GLY A 17 -7.59 -1.22 -0.73
CA GLY A 17 -8.45 -2.18 -0.04
C GLY A 17 -8.15 -3.64 -0.38
N GLN A 18 -7.06 -3.91 -1.08
CA GLN A 18 -6.52 -5.24 -1.28
C GLN A 18 -5.42 -5.53 -0.24
N ASP A 19 -5.21 -6.81 0.07
CA ASP A 19 -3.95 -7.26 0.63
C ASP A 19 -2.93 -7.26 -0.52
N LEU A 20 -1.85 -6.50 -0.36
CA LEU A 20 -0.79 -6.35 -1.35
C LEU A 20 0.55 -6.90 -0.82
N THR A 21 0.49 -7.85 0.12
CA THR A 21 1.68 -8.42 0.78
C THR A 21 2.58 -9.16 -0.22
N ASP A 22 1.99 -9.88 -1.18
CA ASP A 22 2.73 -10.71 -2.14
C ASP A 22 3.43 -9.89 -3.23
N GLU A 23 2.94 -8.68 -3.53
CA GLU A 23 3.51 -7.75 -4.50
C GLU A 23 4.64 -6.89 -3.91
N MET A 24 4.78 -6.87 -2.58
CA MET A 24 5.77 -6.04 -1.89
C MET A 24 7.23 -6.34 -2.29
N PRO A 25 7.66 -7.59 -2.56
CA PRO A 25 9.01 -7.89 -3.03
C PRO A 25 9.39 -7.22 -4.36
N ASP A 26 8.42 -6.94 -5.23
CA ASP A 26 8.63 -6.31 -6.54
C ASP A 26 8.65 -4.77 -6.47
N ALA A 27 8.33 -4.20 -5.31
CA ALA A 27 8.25 -2.76 -5.13
C ALA A 27 9.67 -2.12 -5.10
N PRO A 28 9.81 -0.87 -5.61
CA PRO A 28 11.09 -0.15 -5.56
C PRO A 28 11.44 0.41 -4.16
N HIS A 29 10.75 -0.04 -3.11
CA HIS A 29 10.86 0.43 -1.73
C HIS A 29 10.48 -0.69 -0.75
N THR A 30 10.88 -0.56 0.52
CA THR A 30 10.58 -1.54 1.58
C THR A 30 9.38 -1.13 2.44
N GLU A 31 8.99 -1.98 3.39
CA GLU A 31 7.86 -1.76 4.31
C GLU A 31 8.02 -0.52 5.21
N THR A 32 9.22 0.02 5.33
CA THR A 32 9.52 1.26 6.09
C THR A 32 8.68 2.46 5.66
N VAL A 33 8.17 2.48 4.42
CA VAL A 33 7.25 3.53 3.96
C VAL A 33 5.94 3.58 4.76
N PHE A 34 5.54 2.45 5.36
CA PHE A 34 4.32 2.35 6.18
C PHE A 34 4.45 2.99 7.55
N GLU A 35 5.67 3.24 8.06
CA GLU A 35 5.90 3.90 9.36
C GLU A 35 5.31 5.33 9.41
N LYS A 36 5.08 5.93 8.25
CA LYS A 36 4.46 7.26 8.11
C LYS A 36 2.94 7.22 8.28
N PHE A 37 2.33 6.04 8.40
CA PHE A 37 0.89 5.85 8.45
C PHE A 37 0.46 5.11 9.72
N GLU A 38 -0.70 5.48 10.26
CA GLU A 38 -1.27 4.83 11.42
C GLU A 38 -1.96 3.52 11.02
N LYS A 39 -1.64 2.42 11.71
CA LYS A 39 -2.32 1.14 11.55
C LYS A 39 -3.71 1.20 12.18
N VAL A 40 -4.75 1.18 11.35
CA VAL A 40 -6.16 1.28 11.78
C VAL A 40 -6.84 -0.06 12.05
N GLY A 41 -6.17 -1.20 11.82
CA GLY A 41 -6.77 -2.51 11.99
C GLY A 41 -5.84 -3.67 11.64
N VAL A 42 -6.40 -4.89 11.65
CA VAL A 42 -5.72 -6.12 11.25
C VAL A 42 -6.67 -6.88 10.32
N LEU A 43 -6.18 -7.24 9.12
CA LEU A 43 -6.88 -8.13 8.23
C LEU A 43 -6.86 -9.54 8.83
N LYS A 44 -8.03 -10.16 9.00
CA LYS A 44 -8.14 -11.56 9.42
C LYS A 44 -8.07 -12.44 8.18
N VAL A 45 -7.20 -13.44 8.23
CA VAL A 45 -7.19 -14.56 7.29
C VAL A 45 -8.29 -15.56 7.60
#